data_AF-A0A0D7WYL5-F1
#
_entry.id   AF-A0A0D7WYL5-F1
#
_cell.length_a   1.000
_cell.length_b   1.000
_cell.length_c   1.000
_cell.angle_alpha   90.00
_cell.angle_beta   90.00
_cell.angle_gamma   90.00
#
_symmetry.space_group_name_H-M   'P 1'
#
loop_
_entity.id
_entity.type
_entity.pdbx_description
1 polymer ?
#
loop_
_entity_poly.entity_id
_entity_poly.type
_entity_poly.pdbx_seq_one_letter_code
_entity_poly.pdbx_strand_id
1 'polypeptide(L)'
;MENEMFDLVSLAQNGDKEALAMVISFFLPNLRQARSKVKPDSKDDIEQSIVEILIKKVLTYDLKNVPDFTNFCAQFGELQKTQIVDTDFVNNVKG
;
A
#
# COMPACT_ATOMS: atom_id res chain seq x y z
N MET A 1 -17.30 19.64 -4.05
CA MET A 1 -17.67 18.23 -3.83
C MET A 1 -16.35 17.52 -3.60
N GLU A 2 -16.11 17.03 -2.39
CA GLU A 2 -14.95 16.17 -2.15
C GLU A 2 -15.18 14.90 -2.98
N ASN A 3 -14.25 14.58 -3.88
CA ASN A 3 -14.32 13.33 -4.62
C ASN A 3 -13.93 12.21 -3.65
N GLU A 4 -14.79 11.22 -3.48
CA GLU A 4 -14.48 10.06 -2.65
C GLU A 4 -13.34 9.24 -3.29
N MET A 5 -12.58 8.53 -2.46
CA MET A 5 -11.41 7.76 -2.92
C MET A 5 -11.76 6.78 -4.06
N PHE A 6 -12.95 6.19 -4.03
CA PHE A 6 -13.46 5.32 -5.07
C PHE A 6 -13.55 6.04 -6.43
N ASP A 7 -14.14 7.23 -6.45
CA ASP A 7 -14.30 8.03 -7.67
C ASP A 7 -12.95 8.47 -8.22
N LEU A 8 -12.03 8.87 -7.36
CA LEU A 8 -10.67 9.25 -7.76
C LEU A 8 -9.91 8.08 -8.38
N VAL A 9 -10.03 6.87 -7.83
CA VAL A 9 -9.40 5.66 -8.41
C VAL A 9 -10.05 5.35 -9.76
N SER A 10 -11.37 5.44 -9.87
CA SER A 10 -12.09 5.23 -11.14
C SER A 10 -11.65 6.23 -12.23
N LEU A 11 -11.58 7.52 -11.90
CA LEU A 11 -11.11 8.57 -12.81
C LEU A 11 -9.64 8.35 -13.22
N ALA A 12 -8.78 8.01 -12.25
CA ALA A 12 -7.38 7.70 -12.50
C ALA A 12 -7.21 6.50 -13.46
N GLN A 13 -7.99 5.44 -13.28
CA GLN A 13 -8.02 4.27 -14.18
C GLN A 13 -8.50 4.62 -15.59
N ASN A 14 -9.35 5.66 -15.74
CA ASN A 14 -9.79 6.19 -17.02
C ASN A 14 -8.81 7.21 -17.65
N GLY A 15 -7.63 7.42 -17.04
CA GLY A 15 -6.56 8.27 -17.58
C GLY A 15 -6.53 9.69 -17.03
N ASP A 16 -7.35 10.02 -16.03
CA ASP A 16 -7.29 11.32 -15.34
C ASP A 16 -6.03 11.40 -14.46
N LYS A 17 -5.06 12.18 -14.92
CA LYS A 17 -3.77 12.37 -14.23
C LYS A 17 -3.91 13.18 -12.95
N GLU A 18 -4.86 14.10 -12.88
CA GLU A 18 -5.11 14.91 -11.68
C GLU A 18 -5.74 14.06 -10.59
N ALA A 19 -6.69 13.18 -10.96
CA ALA A 19 -7.24 12.20 -10.04
C ALA A 19 -6.17 11.27 -9.48
N LEU A 20 -5.27 10.75 -10.34
CA LEU A 20 -4.14 9.93 -9.90
C LEU A 20 -3.20 10.68 -8.94
N ALA A 21 -2.85 11.93 -9.26
CA ALA A 21 -2.03 12.77 -8.40
C ALA A 21 -2.69 13.01 -7.04
N MET A 22 -4.01 13.22 -7.01
CA MET A 22 -4.78 13.40 -5.80
C MET A 22 -4.77 12.12 -4.93
N VAL A 23 -4.99 10.95 -5.52
CA VAL A 23 -4.86 9.65 -4.82
C VAL A 23 -3.48 9.51 -4.17
N ILE A 24 -2.41 9.76 -4.92
CA ILE A 24 -1.04 9.67 -4.39
C ILE A 24 -0.82 10.65 -3.24
N SER A 25 -1.38 11.86 -3.33
CA SER A 25 -1.21 12.91 -2.32
C SER A 25 -1.72 12.51 -0.94
N PHE A 26 -2.75 11.66 -0.85
CA PHE A 26 -3.25 11.11 0.42
C PHE A 26 -2.20 10.24 1.15
N PHE A 27 -1.27 9.62 0.42
CA PHE A 27 -0.26 8.73 0.99
C PHE A 27 1.07 9.43 1.29
N LEU A 28 1.33 10.60 0.68
CA LEU A 28 2.59 11.33 0.85
C LEU A 28 2.93 11.69 2.32
N PRO A 29 1.99 12.08 3.19
CA PRO A 29 2.31 12.37 4.59
C PRO A 29 2.93 11.17 5.32
N ASN A 30 2.31 9.98 5.16
CA ASN A 30 2.78 8.74 5.76
C ASN A 30 4.11 8.28 5.15
N LEU A 31 4.26 8.42 3.83
CA LEU A 31 5.49 8.09 3.13
C LEU A 31 6.66 8.96 3.60
N ARG A 32 6.46 10.28 3.70
CA ARG A 32 7.47 11.21 4.19
C ARG A 32 7.85 10.94 5.65
N GLN A 33 6.88 10.54 6.47
CA GLN A 33 7.15 10.11 7.84
C GLN A 33 8.01 8.84 7.88
N ALA A 34 7.70 7.82 7.07
CA ALA A 34 8.50 6.60 6.97
C ALA A 34 9.92 6.88 6.45
N ARG A 35 10.05 7.75 5.44
CA ARG A 35 11.32 8.21 4.85
C ARG A 35 12.28 8.80 5.87
N SER A 36 11.78 9.43 6.94
CA SER A 36 12.63 9.99 8.00
C SER A 36 13.53 8.94 8.68
N LYS A 37 13.13 7.65 8.65
CA LYS A 37 13.83 6.52 9.27
C LYS A 37 14.83 5.83 8.35
N VAL A 38 14.92 6.27 7.09
CA VAL A 38 15.75 5.67 6.04
C VAL A 38 17.08 6.42 5.93
N LYS A 39 18.15 5.72 5.51
CA LYS A 39 19.48 6.34 5.28
C LYS A 39 19.39 7.46 4.24
N PRO A 40 20.01 8.64 4.47
CA PRO A 40 19.92 9.80 3.58
C PRO A 40 20.11 9.48 2.09
N ASP A 41 21.13 8.67 1.78
CA ASP A 41 21.54 8.33 0.41
C ASP A 41 20.51 7.49 -0.37
N SER A 42 19.50 6.94 0.32
CA SER A 42 18.47 6.08 -0.27
C SER A 42 17.05 6.64 -0.14
N LYS A 43 16.90 7.84 0.45
CA LYS A 43 15.58 8.40 0.79
C LYS A 43 14.74 8.67 -0.45
N ASP A 44 15.33 9.29 -1.45
CA ASP A 44 14.62 9.71 -2.66
C ASP A 44 14.29 8.51 -3.55
N ASP A 45 15.22 7.56 -3.69
CA ASP A 45 15.00 6.31 -4.44
C ASP A 45 13.86 5.47 -3.84
N ILE A 46 13.81 5.35 -2.51
CA ILE A 46 12.75 4.61 -1.82
C ILE A 46 11.40 5.34 -1.96
N GLU A 47 11.39 6.67 -1.85
CA GLU A 47 10.17 7.45 -2.07
C GLU A 47 9.63 7.26 -3.49
N GLN A 48 10.50 7.37 -4.50
CA GLN A 48 10.12 7.16 -5.89
C GLN A 48 9.59 5.73 -6.12
N SER A 49 10.29 4.71 -5.63
CA SER A 49 9.88 3.31 -5.77
C SER A 49 8.49 3.06 -5.15
N ILE A 50 8.22 3.62 -3.98
CA ILE A 50 6.90 3.49 -3.34
C ILE A 50 5.81 4.22 -4.15
N VAL A 51 6.10 5.41 -4.66
CA VAL A 51 5.16 6.15 -5.53
C VAL A 51 4.86 5.35 -6.81
N GLU A 52 5.85 4.72 -7.43
CA GLU A 52 5.64 3.86 -8.59
C GLU A 52 4.77 2.64 -8.27
N ILE A 53 4.96 2.03 -7.10
CA ILE A 53 4.11 0.93 -6.62
C ILE A 53 2.68 1.41 -6.40
N LEU A 54 2.50 2.59 -5.80
CA LEU A 54 1.18 3.19 -5.59
C LEU A 54 0.47 3.45 -6.93
N ILE A 55 1.16 4.04 -7.91
CA ILE A 55 0.62 4.26 -9.26
C ILE A 55 0.14 2.94 -9.86
N LYS A 56 0.99 1.91 -9.86
CA LYS A 56 0.64 0.58 -10.38
C LYS A 56 -0.59 0.04 -9.66
N LYS A 57 -0.61 0.10 -8.33
CA LYS A 57 -1.73 -0.42 -7.52
C LYS A 57 -3.03 0.30 -7.80
N VAL A 58 -3.03 1.62 -7.90
CA VAL A 58 -4.22 2.41 -8.25
C VAL A 58 -4.75 2.03 -9.63
N LEU A 59 -3.87 1.94 -10.63
CA LEU A 59 -4.26 1.60 -12.00
C LEU A 59 -4.75 0.16 -12.17
N THR A 60 -4.31 -0.77 -11.31
CA THR A 60 -4.70 -2.18 -11.38
C THR A 60 -5.68 -2.61 -10.29
N TYR A 61 -6.15 -1.70 -9.43
CA TYR A 61 -7.04 -2.04 -8.34
C TYR A 61 -8.40 -2.50 -8.89
N ASP A 62 -8.92 -3.60 -8.36
CA ASP A 62 -10.23 -4.11 -8.79
C ASP A 62 -11.36 -3.36 -8.07
N LEU A 63 -11.99 -2.43 -8.78
CA LEU A 63 -13.18 -1.71 -8.30
C LEU A 63 -14.49 -2.51 -8.45
N LYS A 64 -14.48 -3.64 -9.17
CA LYS A 64 -15.69 -4.44 -9.46
C LYS A 64 -15.93 -5.50 -8.39
N ASN A 65 -14.87 -6.12 -7.91
CA ASN A 65 -14.94 -7.16 -6.88
C ASN A 65 -14.35 -6.66 -5.56
N VAL A 66 -14.82 -5.51 -5.09
CA VAL A 66 -14.42 -5.00 -3.78
C VAL A 66 -15.00 -5.96 -2.72
N PRO A 67 -14.15 -6.62 -1.91
CA PRO A 67 -14.66 -7.51 -0.87
C PRO A 67 -15.46 -6.68 0.13
N ASP A 68 -16.64 -7.20 0.52
CA ASP A 68 -17.34 -6.65 1.67
C ASP A 68 -16.50 -6.84 2.95
N PHE A 69 -16.91 -6.19 4.03
CA PHE A 69 -16.18 -6.21 5.28
C PHE A 69 -15.87 -7.63 5.78
N THR A 70 -16.84 -8.56 5.67
CA THR A 70 -16.67 -9.95 6.10
C THR A 70 -15.65 -10.68 5.23
N ASN A 71 -15.76 -10.55 3.91
CA ASN A 71 -14.86 -11.16 2.94
C ASN A 71 -13.44 -10.56 3.03
N PHE A 72 -13.33 -9.27 3.32
CA PHE A 72 -12.06 -8.60 3.58
C PHE A 72 -11.40 -9.18 4.84
N CYS A 73 -12.13 -9.25 5.96
CA CYS A 73 -11.59 -9.84 7.19
C CYS A 73 -11.21 -11.31 7.04
N ALA A 74 -11.94 -12.11 6.27
CA ALA A 74 -11.59 -13.49 5.99
C ALA A 74 -10.26 -13.60 5.22
N GLN A 75 -10.12 -12.84 4.12
CA GLN A 75 -8.91 -12.85 3.29
C GLN A 75 -7.66 -12.38 4.05
N PHE A 76 -7.78 -11.33 4.86
CA PHE A 76 -6.62 -10.77 5.58
C PHE A 76 -6.41 -11.38 6.98
N GLY A 77 -7.44 -11.93 7.61
CA GLY A 77 -7.35 -12.65 8.88
C GLY A 77 -6.65 -14.01 8.75
N GLU A 78 -6.76 -14.66 7.59
CA GLU A 78 -6.02 -15.90 7.28
C GLU A 78 -4.54 -15.62 6.93
N LEU A 79 -4.26 -14.49 6.27
CA LEU A 79 -2.88 -14.08 5.95
C LEU A 79 -2.03 -13.78 7.19
N GLN A 80 -2.63 -13.36 8.31
CA GLN A 80 -1.89 -13.22 9.59
C GLN A 80 -1.49 -14.57 10.21
N LYS A 81 -2.19 -15.67 9.91
CA LYS A 81 -1.80 -17.00 10.41
C LYS A 81 -0.60 -17.59 9.66
N THR A 82 -0.28 -17.07 8.47
CA THR A 82 0.80 -17.63 7.61
C THR A 82 2.16 -16.96 7.83
N GLN A 83 2.25 -15.88 8.62
CA GLN A 83 3.53 -15.25 8.99
C GLN A 83 4.03 -15.62 10.41
N ILE A 84 3.30 -16.46 11.14
CA ILE A 84 3.74 -17.00 12.45
C ILE A 84 4.22 -18.44 12.29
N VAL A 85 5.00 -18.75 11.25
CA VAL A 85 5.75 -20.01 11.13
C VAL A 85 7.10 -19.74 10.46
N ASP A 86 7.94 -18.87 11.03
CA ASP A 86 9.39 -18.92 10.81
C ASP A 86 10.22 -18.09 11.81
N THR A 87 9.81 -18.05 13.09
CA THR A 87 10.65 -17.51 14.17
C THR A 87 11.28 -18.59 15.06
N ASP A 88 11.09 -19.88 14.75
CA ASP A 88 11.64 -20.97 15.57
C ASP A 88 13.07 -21.39 15.19
N PHE A 89 13.69 -20.77 14.18
CA PHE A 89 15.07 -21.09 13.77
C PHE A 89 16.19 -20.37 14.54
N VAL A 90 15.89 -19.49 15.52
CA VAL A 90 16.95 -18.70 16.23
C VAL A 90 17.11 -19.05 17.72
N ASN A 91 16.37 -20.03 18.27
CA ASN A 91 16.50 -20.38 19.70
C ASN A 91 17.20 -21.71 19.99
N ASN A 92 17.94 -22.30 19.04
CA ASN A 92 18.71 -23.53 19.29
C ASN A 92 20.23 -23.39 19.09
N VAL A 93 20.78 -22.20 19.39
CA VAL A 93 22.22 -22.03 19.65
C VAL A 93 22.39 -21.14 20.89
N LYS A 94 22.02 -21.68 22.05
CA LYS A 94 22.57 -21.38 23.37
C LYS A 94 21.91 -22.28 24.41
N GLY A 95 22.49 -23.46 24.53
CA GLY A 95 22.33 -24.45 25.59
C GLY A 95 23.52 -25.37 25.50
#